data_AF-A0A951TAI6-F1
#
_entry.id   AF-A0A951TAI6-F1
#
_cell.length_a   1.000
_cell.length_b   1.000
_cell.length_c   1.000
_cell.angle_alpha   90.00
_cell.angle_beta   90.00
_cell.angle_gamma   90.00
#
_symmetry.space_group_name_H-M   'P 1'
#
loop_
_entity.id
_entity.type
_entity.pdbx_description
1 polymer ?
#
loop_
_entity_poly.entity_id
_entity_poly.type
_entity_poly.pdbx_seq_one_letter_code
_entity_poly.pdbx_strand_id
1 'polypeptide(L)' 'MYLSIRDAAKMAGVSPSTIRRLIASGALTARRFGHQWRIPKTALSLDPKEGRGLE' A
#
# COMPACT_ATOMS: atom_id res chain seq x y z
N MET A 1 1.70 -8.79 11.34
CA MET A 1 1.33 -7.44 11.83
C MET A 1 0.70 -6.66 10.68
N TYR A 2 -0.40 -5.95 10.92
CA TYR A 2 -1.13 -5.19 9.89
C TYR A 2 -1.01 -3.70 10.13
N LEU A 3 -0.94 -2.92 9.05
CA LEU A 3 -0.81 -1.47 9.04
C LEU A 3 -2.09 -0.83 8.50
N SER A 4 -2.44 0.32 9.05
CA SER A 4 -3.48 1.18 8.48
C SER A 4 -2.97 1.87 7.22
N ILE A 5 -3.88 2.39 6.38
CA ILE A 5 -3.51 3.18 5.20
C ILE A 5 -2.53 4.32 5.56
N ARG A 6 -2.74 5.00 6.70
CA ARG A 6 -1.87 6.09 7.16
C ARG A 6 -0.46 5.62 7.52
N ASP A 7 -0.34 4.52 8.24
CA ASP A 7 0.97 3.98 8.62
C ASP A 7 1.71 3.42 7.41
N ALA A 8 1.00 2.73 6.52
CA ALA A 8 1.52 2.28 5.24
C ALA A 8 2.04 3.44 4.39
N ALA A 9 1.26 4.53 4.31
CA ALA A 9 1.64 5.74 3.60
C ALA A 9 2.92 6.36 4.18
N LYS A 10 3.02 6.47 5.50
CA LYS A 10 4.23 6.96 6.19
C LYS A 10 5.44 6.07 5.92
N MET A 11 5.28 4.75 6.00
CA MET A 11 6.37 3.79 5.75
C MET A 11 6.85 3.82 4.30
N ALA A 12 5.93 3.93 3.34
CA ALA A 12 6.25 4.02 1.92
C ALA A 12 6.67 5.43 1.47
N GLY A 13 6.53 6.46 2.30
CA GLY A 13 6.80 7.85 1.94
C GLY A 13 5.84 8.42 0.89
N VAL A 14 4.63 7.88 0.78
CA VAL A 14 3.62 8.31 -0.22
C VAL A 14 2.36 8.84 0.46
N SER A 15 1.47 9.46 -0.30
CA SER A 15 0.17 9.90 0.21
C SER A 15 -0.78 8.71 0.47
N PRO A 16 -1.69 8.80 1.46
CA PRO A 16 -2.69 7.78 1.72
C PRO A 16 -3.66 7.56 0.54
N SER A 17 -3.87 8.58 -0.29
CA SER A 17 -4.57 8.49 -1.58
C SER A 17 -3.83 7.59 -2.57
N THR A 18 -2.50 7.67 -2.65
CA THR A 18 -1.66 6.77 -3.46
C THR A 18 -1.79 5.33 -2.99
N ILE A 19 -1.71 5.08 -1.68
CA ILE A 19 -1.94 3.73 -1.12
C ILE A 19 -3.32 3.20 -1.52
N ARG A 20 -4.37 4.03 -1.39
CA ARG A 20 -5.73 3.63 -1.78
C ARG A 20 -5.84 3.31 -3.29
N ARG A 21 -5.15 4.09 -4.13
CA ARG A 21 -5.05 3.84 -5.58
C ARG A 21 -4.32 2.53 -5.88
N LEU A 22 -3.21 2.25 -5.20
CA LEU A 22 -2.45 1.00 -5.37
C LEU A 22 -3.24 -0.24 -4.94
N ILE A 23 -4.03 -0.13 -3.87
CA ILE A 23 -4.96 -1.18 -3.47
C ILE A 23 -6.03 -1.39 -4.54
N ALA A 24 -6.62 -0.30 -5.04
CA ALA A 24 -7.64 -0.36 -6.08
C ALA A 24 -7.11 -0.90 -7.41
N SER A 25 -5.85 -0.65 -7.75
CA SER A 25 -5.20 -1.18 -8.95
C SER A 25 -4.66 -2.61 -8.78
N GLY A 26 -4.77 -3.20 -7.59
CA GLY A 26 -4.21 -4.52 -7.27
C GLY A 26 -2.68 -4.55 -7.09
N ALA A 27 -2.01 -3.40 -7.18
CA ALA A 27 -0.55 -3.29 -7.02
C ALA A 27 -0.11 -3.42 -5.56
N LEU A 28 -1.00 -3.16 -4.60
CA LEU A 28 -0.73 -3.34 -3.18
C LEU A 28 -1.75 -4.30 -2.56
N THR A 29 -1.24 -5.41 -2.02
CA THR A 29 -2.09 -6.36 -1.28
C THR A 29 -2.59 -5.71 0.01
N ALA A 30 -3.90 -5.55 0.13
CA ALA A 30 -4.56 -5.13 1.36
C ALA A 30 -5.82 -5.94 1.58
N ARG A 31 -6.16 -6.13 2.86
CA ARG A 31 -7.38 -6.85 3.25
C ARG A 31 -8.32 -5.90 3.98
N ARG A 32 -9.60 -5.96 3.61
CA ARG A 32 -10.63 -5.15 4.24
C ARG A 32 -11.11 -5.86 5.51
N PHE A 33 -10.94 -5.21 6.65
CA PHE A 33 -11.46 -5.65 7.94
C PHE A 33 -12.58 -4.69 8.35
N GLY A 34 -13.82 -5.08 8.09
CA GLY A 34 -15.00 -4.22 8.25
C GLY A 34 -14.89 -2.96 7.38
N HIS A 35 -14.79 -1.80 8.03
CA HIS A 35 -14.74 -0.50 7.36
C HIS A 35 -13.30 -0.01 7.09
N GLN A 36 -12.28 -0.76 7.51
CA GLN A 36 -10.89 -0.33 7.45
C GLN A 36 -10.05 -1.25 6.56
N TRP A 37 -9.15 -0.65 5.79
CA TRP A 37 -8.14 -1.39 5.02
C TRP A 37 -6.92 -1.67 5.90
N ARG A 38 -6.51 -2.94 5.91
CA ARG A 38 -5.35 -3.43 6.64
C ARG A 38 -4.35 -3.98 5.65
N ILE A 39 -3.16 -3.38 5.65
CA ILE A 39 -2.07 -3.72 4.74
C ILE A 39 -1.10 -4.60 5.54
N PRO A 40 -0.82 -5.85 5.11
CA PRO A 40 0.18 -6.66 5.77
C PRO A 40 1.54 -6.00 5.62
N LYS A 41 2.31 -5.92 6.70
CA LYS A 41 3.64 -5.27 6.69
C LYS A 41 4.59 -5.89 5.65
N THR A 42 4.43 -7.18 5.36
CA THR A 42 5.18 -7.90 4.31
C THR A 42 4.88 -7.38 2.91
N ALA A 43 3.66 -6.89 2.63
CA ALA A 43 3.31 -6.30 1.35
C ALA A 43 3.89 -4.88 1.14
N LEU A 44 4.37 -4.25 2.21
CA LEU A 44 5.13 -2.99 2.14
C LEU A 44 6.64 -3.21 1.99
N SER A 45 7.11 -4.45 2.13
CA SER A 45 8.47 -4.85 1.75
C SER A 45 8.57 -5.05 0.24
N LEU A 46 7.96 -4.14 -0.51
CA LEU A 46 8.19 -4.00 -1.92
C LEU A 46 9.16 -2.84 -2.01
N ASP A 47 10.39 -3.16 -2.36
CA ASP A 47 11.40 -2.20 -2.75
C ASP A 47 10.73 -1.11 -3.58
N PRO A 48 10.98 0.19 -3.32
CA PRO A 48 10.31 1.31 -4.00
C PRO A 48 10.65 1.43 -5.51
N LYS A 49 11.01 0.33 -6.18
CA LYS A 49 11.43 0.25 -7.58
C LYS A 49 10.78 -0.93 -8.31
N GLU A 50 9.46 -0.99 -8.38
CA GLU A 50 8.78 -1.80 -9.38
C GLU A 50 7.56 -1.00 -9.88
N GLY A 51 7.64 -0.47 -11.11
CA GLY A 51 6.52 0.27 -11.71
C GLY A 51 6.85 1.65 -12.29
N ARG A 52 8.12 2.00 -12.50
CA ARG A 52 8.47 3.06 -13.46
C ARG A 52 9.15 2.46 -14.70
N GLY A 53 8.41 1.58 -15.38
CA GLY A 53 8.60 1.40 -16.81
C GLY A 53 8.04 2.63 -17.51
N LEU A 54 8.91 3.62 -17.72
CA LEU A 54 8.74 4.61 -18.78
C LEU A 54 9.51 4.05 -19.96
N GLU A 55 8.80 3.44 -20.90
CA GLU A 55 9.23 3.27 -22.30
C GLU A 55 8.19 3.97 -23.18
#